data_AF-A0A920JZA8-F1
#
_entry.id   AF-A0A920JZA8-F1
#
_cell.length_a   1.000
_cell.length_b   1.000
_cell.length_c   1.000
_cell.angle_alpha   90.00
_cell.angle_beta   90.00
_cell.angle_gamma   90.00
#
_symmetry.space_group_name_H-M   'P 1'
#
loop_
_entity.id
_entity.type
_entity.pdbx_description
1 polymer ?
#
loop_
_entity_poly.entity_id
_entity_poly.type
_entity_poly.pdbx_seq_one_letter_code
_entity_poly.pdbx_strand_id
1 'polypeptide(L)' 'MADCSCGRSPTGKCVGWHSLSEEQYQEKKSVYDARQTAKSVTD' A
#
# COMPACT_ATOMS: atom_id res chain seq x y z
N MET A 1 -9.04 3.48 13.19
CA MET A 1 -7.84 3.02 12.47
C MET A 1 -6.72 4.01 12.76
N ALA A 2 -5.61 3.56 13.35
CA ALA A 2 -4.48 4.45 13.65
C ALA A 2 -3.83 4.95 12.35
N ASP A 3 -3.39 6.21 12.36
CA ASP A 3 -2.54 6.74 11.29
C ASP A 3 -1.23 5.93 11.26
N CYS A 4 -0.75 5.59 10.06
CA CYS A 4 0.53 4.87 9.93
C CYS A 4 1.65 5.88 9.72
N SER A 5 2.42 6.14 10.76
CA SER A 5 3.69 6.88 10.66
C SER A 5 4.83 6.05 10.06
N CYS A 6 4.56 4.80 9.69
CA CYS A 6 5.51 3.84 9.16
C CYS A 6 6.03 4.16 7.74
N GLY A 7 5.40 5.10 7.02
CA GLY A 7 5.72 5.44 5.61
C GLY A 7 5.36 4.35 4.58
N ARG A 8 5.07 3.12 5.01
CA ARG A 8 4.73 1.98 4.14
C ARG A 8 3.24 1.93 3.76
N SER A 9 2.38 2.75 4.35
CA SER A 9 0.96 2.74 4.00
C SER A 9 0.67 3.64 2.80
N PRO A 10 0.06 3.11 1.72
CA PRO A 10 -0.33 3.92 0.57
C PRO A 10 -1.53 4.84 0.84
N THR A 11 -2.28 4.62 1.93
CA THR A 11 -3.50 5.39 2.26
C THR A 11 -3.34 6.30 3.48
N GLY A 12 -2.14 6.36 4.07
CA GLY A 12 -1.88 7.06 5.33
C GLY A 12 -2.46 6.38 6.58
N LYS A 13 -3.33 5.37 6.43
CA LYS A 13 -3.89 4.57 7.53
C LYS A 13 -3.15 3.25 7.70
N CYS A 14 -3.04 2.73 8.92
CA CYS A 14 -2.43 1.41 9.12
C CYS A 14 -3.25 0.32 8.41
N VAL A 15 -2.60 -0.41 7.50
CA VAL A 15 -3.17 -1.50 6.70
C VAL A 15 -2.44 -2.85 6.94
N GLY A 16 -1.70 -2.94 8.05
CA GLY A 16 -0.90 -4.13 8.40
C GLY A 16 0.41 -4.27 7.61
N TRP A 17 0.78 -3.28 6.80
CA TRP A 17 2.01 -3.33 6.00
C TRP A 17 3.28 -3.02 6.81
N HIS A 18 3.14 -2.52 8.05
CA HIS A 18 4.28 -2.20 8.91
C HIS A 18 5.05 -3.45 9.38
N SER A 19 4.43 -4.63 9.35
CA SER A 19 5.04 -5.90 9.77
C SER A 19 5.65 -6.69 8.62
N LEU A 20 5.56 -6.18 7.39
CA LEU A 20 6.06 -6.89 6.21
C LEU A 20 7.57 -6.81 6.12
N SER A 21 8.20 -7.88 5.65
CA SER A 21 9.57 -7.81 5.15
C SER A 21 9.65 -6.86 3.94
N GLU A 22 10.87 -6.51 3.56
CA GLU A 22 11.08 -5.66 2.39
C GLU A 22 10.55 -6.32 1.10
N GLU A 23 10.78 -7.62 0.89
CA GLU A 23 10.27 -8.30 -0.31
C GLU A 23 8.74 -8.34 -0.32
N GLN A 24 8.11 -8.66 0.81
CA GLN A 24 6.65 -8.71 0.94
C GLN A 24 6.01 -7.34 0.73
N TYR A 25 6.67 -6.28 1.21
CA TYR A 25 6.23 -4.92 0.99
C TYR A 25 6.28 -4.56 -0.50
N GLN A 26 7.39 -4.86 -1.19
CA GLN A 26 7.55 -4.56 -2.61
C GLN A 26 6.53 -5.30 -3.49
N GLU A 27 6.28 -6.58 -3.22
CA GLU A 27 5.26 -7.37 -3.93
C GLU A 27 3.87 -6.75 -3.76
N LYS A 28 3.47 -6.48 -2.51
CA LYS A 28 2.16 -5.87 -2.22
C LYS A 28 2.02 -4.46 -2.77
N LYS A 29 3.10 -3.66 -2.73
CA LYS A 29 3.12 -2.31 -3.31
C LYS A 29 2.92 -2.36 -4.82
N SER A 30 3.62 -3.25 -5.52
CA SER A 30 3.47 -3.43 -6.97
C SER A 30 2.03 -3.81 -7.36
N VAL A 31 1.43 -4.78 -6.65
CA VAL A 31 0.03 -5.16 -6.87
C VAL A 31 -0.93 -4.01 -6.57
N TYR A 32 -0.68 -3.22 -5.52
CA TYR A 32 -1.50 -2.06 -5.18
C TYR A 32 -1.40 -0.98 -6.26
N ASP A 33 -0.20 -0.60 -6.68
CA ASP A 33 0.05 0.42 -7.70
C ASP A 33 -0.61 0.03 -9.03
N ALA A 34 -0.48 -1.23 -9.46
CA ALA A 34 -1.14 -1.74 -10.66
C ALA A 34 -2.67 -1.64 -10.59
N ARG A 35 -3.27 -1.92 -9.42
CA ARG A 35 -4.70 -1.77 -9.19
C ARG A 35 -5.14 -0.31 -9.15
N GLN A 36 -4.31 0.59 -8.64
CA GLN A 36 -4.60 2.03 -8.64
C GLN A 36 -4.63 2.58 -10.06
N THR A 37 -3.61 2.26 -10.87
CA THR A 37 -3.54 2.69 -12.27
C THR A 37 -4.77 2.22 -13.07
N ALA A 38 -5.24 0.99 -12.84
CA ALA A 38 -6.46 0.49 -13.48
C ALA A 38 -7.73 1.20 -13.02
N LYS A 39 -7.80 1.62 -11.74
CA LYS A 39 -8.97 2.33 -11.18
C LYS A 39 -9.05 3.78 -11.64
N SER A 40 -7.91 4.46 -11.77
CA SER A 40 -7.83 5.86 -12.22
C SER A 40 -8.07 6.06 -13.72
N VAL A 41 -8.22 4.97 -14.50
CA VAL A 41 -8.60 5.03 -15.93
C VAL A 41 -10.12 4.92 -16.13
N THR A 42 -10.90 4.76 -15.05
CA THR A 42 -12.36 4.57 -15.12
C THR A 42 -13.16 5.59 -14.30
N ASP A 43 -12.58 6.74 -13.98
CA ASP A 43 -13.27 7.91 -13.40
C ASP A 43 -13.27 9.08 -14.40
#